data_AF-A0A0Q8RGW8-F1
#
_entry.id   AF-A0A0Q8RGW8-F1
#
_cell.length_a   1.000
_cell.length_b   1.000
_cell.length_c   1.000
_cell.angle_alpha   90.00
_cell.angle_beta   90.00
_cell.angle_gamma   90.00
#
_symmetry.space_group_name_H-M   'P 1'
#
loop_
_entity.id
_entity.type
_entity.pdbx_description
1 polymer ?
#
loop_
_entity_poly.entity_id
_entity_poly.type
_entity_poly.pdbx_seq_one_letter_code
_entity_poly.pdbx_strand_id
1 'polypeptide(L)'
;MKAGILQWFKEWEWSFPAAAIFLCGATTLLAQTSDLAFAQNSAAVLFAYLTGMAIIVWGIHAFTGNPEERSAYGVNFAYFVMAVSLAVLILPPVMRADAFGGEPLGLVSGCVATEGAHATLACPPEQDGKSRASNNQWLLNIGGTLYGQAAGSTADIGTRANRATIAGGIVVPLPFVVIALFGGAISLSRRIPELQKRAEESYIATQDAPKLTHAELREKLLFQIVQYVSAPMIAIVAYQAIKPDSQSSAAALAFICGFGSETVLLMIRGLADGLRPKGATLSSAQDVVAAPGEMVLLRITVNTEGLDPGSLAITVDGKAAQANEDGFLEVELEAGKEHLIIANAKRMGQLVTDELRMTPLVTDDARPFALNP
;
A
#
# COMPACT_ATOMS: atom_id res chain seq x y z
N MET A 1 -16.41 -14.66 -35.50
CA MET A 1 -16.87 -13.83 -34.36
C MET A 1 -15.82 -13.68 -33.25
N LYS A 2 -15.18 -14.73 -32.74
CA LYS A 2 -14.15 -14.61 -31.68
C LYS A 2 -12.92 -13.77 -32.05
N ALA A 3 -12.45 -13.83 -33.31
CA ALA A 3 -11.30 -13.02 -33.76
C ALA A 3 -11.61 -11.52 -33.87
N GLY A 4 -12.85 -11.14 -34.17
CA GLY A 4 -13.25 -9.74 -34.27
C GLY A 4 -13.35 -9.02 -32.92
N ILE A 5 -13.80 -9.74 -31.87
CA ILE A 5 -13.90 -9.18 -30.51
C ILE A 5 -12.50 -8.96 -29.90
N LEU A 6 -11.55 -9.85 -30.16
CA LEU A 6 -10.16 -9.71 -29.70
C LEU A 6 -9.44 -8.54 -30.38
N GLN A 7 -9.69 -8.33 -31.68
CA GLN A 7 -9.11 -7.20 -32.41
C GLN A 7 -9.75 -5.86 -31.98
N TRP A 8 -11.06 -5.87 -31.68
CA TRP A 8 -11.78 -4.73 -31.12
C TRP A 8 -11.27 -4.35 -29.71
N PHE A 9 -10.93 -5.33 -28.87
CA PHE A 9 -10.31 -5.10 -27.56
C PHE A 9 -8.89 -4.50 -27.65
N LYS A 10 -8.12 -4.87 -28.68
CA LYS A 10 -6.74 -4.38 -28.90
C LYS A 10 -6.68 -2.91 -29.36
N GLU A 11 -7.69 -2.46 -30.13
CA GLU A 11 -7.83 -1.03 -30.48
C GLU A 11 -8.45 -0.20 -29.33
N TRP A 12 -9.16 -0.85 -28.40
CA TRP A 12 -9.70 -0.25 -27.16
C TRP A 12 -8.67 -0.06 -26.04
N GLU A 13 -7.49 -0.70 -26.10
CA GLU A 13 -6.48 -0.78 -25.03
C GLU A 13 -5.87 0.56 -24.58
N TRP A 14 -5.77 1.55 -25.46
CA TRP A 14 -5.27 2.89 -25.13
C TRP A 14 -6.39 3.93 -24.98
N SER A 15 -7.56 3.63 -25.52
CA SER A 15 -8.66 4.57 -25.65
C SER A 15 -9.56 4.58 -24.41
N PHE A 16 -9.70 3.46 -23.70
CA PHE A 16 -10.67 3.33 -22.61
C PHE A 16 -10.36 4.17 -21.35
N PRO A 17 -9.14 4.17 -20.78
CA PRO A 17 -8.86 5.00 -19.60
C PRO A 17 -8.85 6.49 -19.94
N ALA A 18 -8.31 6.86 -21.11
CA ALA A 18 -8.33 8.23 -21.59
C ALA A 18 -9.77 8.71 -21.85
N ALA A 19 -10.61 7.90 -22.52
CA ALA A 19 -12.00 8.22 -22.79
C ALA A 19 -12.86 8.20 -21.53
N ALA A 20 -12.60 7.31 -20.56
CA ALA A 20 -13.33 7.30 -19.28
C ALA A 20 -13.00 8.52 -18.43
N ILE A 21 -11.73 8.94 -18.37
CA ILE A 21 -11.33 10.18 -17.69
C ILE A 21 -11.89 11.41 -18.40
N PHE A 22 -11.85 11.45 -19.75
CA PHE A 22 -12.44 12.54 -20.53
C PHE A 22 -13.96 12.58 -20.41
N LEU A 23 -14.65 11.43 -20.42
CA LEU A 23 -16.09 11.35 -20.22
C LEU A 23 -16.45 11.74 -18.79
N CYS A 24 -15.69 11.33 -17.78
CA CYS A 24 -15.94 11.71 -16.39
C CYS A 24 -15.80 13.23 -16.21
N GLY A 25 -14.75 13.83 -16.76
CA GLY A 25 -14.56 15.28 -16.77
C GLY A 25 -15.67 16.00 -17.52
N ALA A 26 -16.05 15.51 -18.71
CA ALA A 26 -17.10 16.09 -19.54
C ALA A 26 -18.49 15.97 -18.93
N THR A 27 -18.83 14.85 -18.27
CA THR A 27 -20.13 14.68 -17.59
C THR A 27 -20.20 15.56 -16.35
N THR A 28 -19.12 15.72 -15.58
CA THR A 28 -19.09 16.71 -14.48
C THR A 28 -19.17 18.15 -14.98
N LEU A 29 -18.57 18.47 -16.12
CA LEU A 29 -18.61 19.82 -16.70
C LEU A 29 -20.00 20.17 -17.26
N LEU A 30 -20.64 19.21 -17.93
CA LEU A 30 -22.02 19.34 -18.41
C LEU A 30 -23.04 19.35 -17.25
N ALA A 31 -22.69 18.72 -16.13
CA ALA A 31 -23.47 18.77 -14.89
C ALA A 31 -23.36 20.10 -14.12
N GLN A 32 -22.78 21.16 -14.68
CA GLN A 32 -22.84 22.49 -14.08
C GLN A 32 -23.86 23.42 -14.75
N THR A 33 -24.51 23.00 -15.85
CA THR A 33 -25.32 23.91 -16.68
C THR A 33 -26.83 23.66 -16.69
N SER A 34 -27.36 22.68 -15.94
CA SER A 34 -28.80 22.33 -15.98
C SER A 34 -29.49 22.32 -14.61
N ASP A 35 -30.65 22.99 -14.53
CA ASP A 35 -31.52 23.15 -13.35
C ASP A 35 -32.22 21.86 -12.85
N LEU A 36 -31.80 20.67 -13.28
CA LEU A 36 -32.39 19.39 -12.90
C LEU A 36 -31.53 18.64 -11.87
N ALA A 37 -31.28 19.30 -10.73
CA ALA A 37 -30.34 18.82 -9.69
C ALA A 37 -30.58 17.38 -9.19
N PHE A 38 -31.83 16.89 -9.17
CA PHE A 38 -32.13 15.56 -8.62
C PHE A 38 -31.82 14.39 -9.59
N ALA A 39 -32.14 14.51 -10.88
CA ALA A 39 -31.82 13.48 -11.88
C ALA A 39 -30.32 13.45 -12.22
N GLN A 40 -29.64 14.58 -11.99
CA GLN A 40 -28.23 14.79 -12.29
C GLN A 40 -27.33 14.16 -11.24
N ASN A 41 -27.69 14.28 -9.96
CA ASN A 41 -26.97 13.62 -8.87
C ASN A 41 -27.04 12.10 -8.99
N SER A 42 -28.19 11.53 -9.38
CA SER A 42 -28.32 10.08 -9.57
C SER A 42 -27.54 9.56 -10.78
N ALA A 43 -27.48 10.30 -11.89
CA ALA A 43 -26.66 9.95 -13.05
C ALA A 43 -25.15 10.01 -12.74
N ALA A 44 -24.68 11.05 -12.04
CA ALA A 44 -23.28 11.19 -11.64
C ALA A 44 -22.85 10.08 -10.67
N VAL A 45 -23.69 9.76 -9.69
CA VAL A 45 -23.44 8.66 -8.75
C VAL A 45 -23.39 7.31 -9.47
N LEU A 46 -24.33 7.05 -10.39
CA LEU A 46 -24.32 5.83 -11.19
C LEU A 46 -23.05 5.75 -12.06
N PHE A 47 -22.65 6.85 -12.69
CA PHE A 47 -21.44 6.88 -13.50
C PHE A 47 -20.18 6.64 -12.68
N ALA A 48 -20.06 7.28 -11.52
CA ALA A 48 -18.95 7.05 -10.59
C ALA A 48 -18.91 5.58 -10.12
N TYR A 49 -20.07 4.99 -9.81
CA TYR A 49 -20.19 3.58 -9.45
C TYR A 49 -19.75 2.65 -10.58
N LEU A 50 -20.25 2.86 -11.80
CA LEU A 50 -19.88 2.05 -12.97
C LEU A 50 -18.40 2.17 -13.31
N THR A 51 -17.85 3.39 -13.20
CA THR A 51 -16.41 3.64 -13.39
C THR A 51 -15.59 2.91 -12.33
N GLY A 52 -15.99 2.98 -11.05
CA GLY A 52 -15.34 2.23 -9.97
C GLY A 52 -15.36 0.72 -10.21
N MET A 53 -16.51 0.17 -10.62
CA MET A 53 -16.62 -1.25 -10.97
C MET A 53 -15.74 -1.62 -12.17
N ALA A 54 -15.67 -0.78 -13.21
CA ALA A 54 -14.80 -1.01 -14.35
C ALA A 54 -13.31 -1.03 -13.96
N ILE A 55 -12.88 -0.12 -13.09
CA ILE A 55 -11.51 -0.08 -12.56
C ILE A 55 -11.21 -1.36 -11.74
N ILE A 56 -12.16 -1.81 -10.90
CA ILE A 56 -12.00 -3.05 -10.12
C ILE A 56 -11.88 -4.26 -11.04
N VAL A 57 -12.76 -4.38 -12.03
CA VAL A 57 -12.71 -5.49 -13.01
C VAL A 57 -11.40 -5.46 -13.81
N TRP A 58 -10.93 -4.28 -14.21
CA TRP A 58 -9.64 -4.13 -14.88
C TRP A 58 -8.47 -4.53 -13.96
N GLY A 59 -8.49 -4.12 -12.69
CA GLY A 59 -7.50 -4.54 -11.70
C GLY A 59 -7.49 -6.06 -11.53
N ILE A 60 -8.65 -6.69 -11.35
CA ILE A 60 -8.76 -8.15 -11.28
C ILE A 60 -8.21 -8.77 -12.55
N HIS A 61 -8.57 -8.26 -13.73
CA HIS A 61 -8.06 -8.78 -14.99
C HIS A 61 -6.54 -8.67 -15.11
N ALA A 62 -5.97 -7.52 -14.73
CA ALA A 62 -4.53 -7.26 -14.81
C ALA A 62 -3.70 -8.15 -13.87
N PHE A 63 -4.25 -8.56 -12.72
CA PHE A 63 -3.52 -9.32 -11.70
C PHE A 63 -3.97 -10.78 -11.52
N THR A 64 -5.03 -11.23 -12.17
CA THR A 64 -5.41 -12.67 -12.24
C THR A 64 -4.94 -13.27 -13.56
N GLY A 65 -4.87 -14.60 -13.69
CA GLY A 65 -4.52 -15.29 -14.95
C GLY A 65 -3.03 -15.54 -15.17
N ASN A 66 -2.66 -15.86 -16.42
CA ASN A 66 -1.27 -16.17 -16.80
C ASN A 66 -0.40 -14.90 -16.67
N PRO A 67 0.62 -14.89 -15.79
CA PRO A 67 1.40 -13.69 -15.52
C PRO A 67 2.30 -13.25 -16.69
N GLU A 68 2.70 -14.15 -17.59
CA GLU A 68 3.51 -13.82 -18.77
C GLU A 68 2.76 -12.86 -19.70
N GLU A 69 1.55 -13.26 -20.12
CA GLU A 69 0.69 -12.49 -21.01
C GLU A 69 0.20 -11.18 -20.37
N ARG A 70 0.11 -11.13 -19.02
CA ARG A 70 -0.57 -10.05 -18.31
C ARG A 70 0.32 -9.02 -17.63
N SER A 71 1.64 -9.22 -17.66
CA SER A 71 2.61 -8.30 -17.06
C SER A 71 2.48 -6.85 -17.53
N ALA A 72 2.22 -6.63 -18.82
CA ALA A 72 2.00 -5.30 -19.39
C ALA A 72 0.74 -4.61 -18.84
N TYR A 73 -0.36 -5.35 -18.64
CA TYR A 73 -1.59 -4.78 -18.06
C TYR A 73 -1.39 -4.36 -16.61
N GLY A 74 -0.64 -5.13 -15.81
CA GLY A 74 -0.32 -4.78 -14.43
C GLY A 74 0.42 -3.45 -14.32
N VAL A 75 1.37 -3.21 -15.22
CA VAL A 75 2.11 -1.93 -15.27
C VAL A 75 1.21 -0.78 -15.72
N ASN A 76 0.45 -0.96 -16.80
CA ASN A 76 -0.47 0.08 -17.30
C ASN A 76 -1.50 0.46 -16.22
N PHE A 77 -2.02 -0.53 -15.50
CA PHE A 77 -2.93 -0.31 -14.39
C PHE A 77 -2.27 0.50 -13.26
N ALA A 78 -1.00 0.21 -12.91
CA ALA A 78 -0.28 0.98 -11.89
C ALA A 78 -0.14 2.46 -12.27
N TYR A 79 0.24 2.76 -13.52
CA TYR A 79 0.29 4.14 -14.02
C TYR A 79 -1.07 4.82 -14.05
N PHE A 80 -2.12 4.08 -14.43
CA PHE A 80 -3.49 4.58 -14.41
C PHE A 80 -3.94 4.96 -13.00
N VAL A 81 -3.75 4.07 -12.02
CA VAL A 81 -4.08 4.34 -10.60
C VAL A 81 -3.32 5.57 -10.12
N MET A 82 -2.04 5.68 -10.43
CA MET A 82 -1.23 6.85 -10.07
C MET A 82 -1.83 8.15 -10.64
N ALA A 83 -2.12 8.18 -11.94
CA ALA A 83 -2.66 9.36 -12.62
C ALA A 83 -4.06 9.74 -12.11
N VAL A 84 -4.95 8.77 -11.95
CA VAL A 84 -6.32 9.00 -11.46
C VAL A 84 -6.32 9.50 -10.03
N SER A 85 -5.53 8.89 -9.13
CA SER A 85 -5.47 9.35 -7.74
C SER A 85 -4.96 10.79 -7.63
N LEU A 86 -3.97 11.18 -8.44
CA LEU A 86 -3.50 12.58 -8.49
C LEU A 86 -4.59 13.51 -9.03
N ALA A 87 -5.26 13.13 -10.11
CA ALA A 87 -6.35 13.92 -10.70
C ALA A 87 -7.50 14.15 -9.70
N VAL A 88 -7.94 13.09 -9.01
CA VAL A 88 -9.03 13.15 -8.02
C VAL A 88 -8.72 14.11 -6.87
N LEU A 89 -7.47 14.21 -6.41
CA LEU A 89 -7.12 15.15 -5.34
C LEU A 89 -6.90 16.59 -5.82
N ILE A 90 -6.54 16.79 -7.09
CA ILE A 90 -6.31 18.13 -7.67
C ILE A 90 -7.63 18.78 -8.12
N LEU A 91 -8.64 17.99 -8.47
CA LEU A 91 -9.92 18.48 -9.01
C LEU A 91 -10.71 19.40 -8.05
N PRO A 92 -10.89 19.09 -6.74
CA PRO A 92 -11.78 19.89 -5.89
C PRO A 92 -11.35 21.36 -5.74
N PRO A 93 -10.06 21.69 -5.52
CA PRO A 93 -9.60 23.09 -5.52
C PRO A 93 -9.84 23.82 -6.85
N VAL A 94 -9.78 23.12 -7.98
CA VAL A 94 -9.93 23.70 -9.32
C VAL A 94 -11.39 23.95 -9.66
N MET A 95 -12.27 23.00 -9.33
CA MET A 95 -13.69 23.08 -9.70
C MET A 95 -14.53 23.96 -8.76
N ARG A 96 -13.94 24.50 -7.68
CA ARG A 96 -14.68 25.20 -6.60
C ARG A 96 -15.93 24.42 -6.19
N ALA A 97 -15.84 23.09 -6.19
CA ALA A 97 -16.97 22.24 -5.88
C ALA A 97 -17.42 22.54 -4.45
N ASP A 98 -18.73 22.62 -4.25
CA ASP A 98 -19.31 22.87 -2.95
C ASP A 98 -18.71 21.92 -1.90
N ALA A 99 -18.31 22.44 -0.75
CA ALA A 99 -17.70 21.59 0.26
C ALA A 99 -18.67 20.47 0.68
N PHE A 100 -18.24 19.22 0.50
CA PHE A 100 -18.96 18.06 1.00
C PHE A 100 -18.63 17.92 2.49
N GLY A 101 -19.62 18.10 3.37
CA GLY A 101 -19.36 18.29 4.80
C GLY A 101 -20.36 17.66 5.77
N GLY A 102 -21.46 17.08 5.27
CA GLY A 102 -22.47 16.43 6.12
C GLY A 102 -22.10 14.99 6.53
N GLU A 103 -21.03 14.44 5.95
CA GLU A 103 -20.62 13.05 6.09
C GLU A 103 -19.39 12.90 7.01
N PRO A 104 -19.15 11.70 7.56
CA PRO A 104 -17.97 11.44 8.40
C PRO A 104 -16.64 11.68 7.68
N LEU A 105 -16.64 11.77 6.35
CA LEU A 105 -15.52 12.25 5.55
C LEU A 105 -15.99 13.49 4.79
N GLY A 106 -15.30 14.61 4.93
CA GLY A 106 -15.64 15.84 4.24
C GLY A 106 -14.41 16.61 3.79
N LEU A 107 -14.55 17.32 2.67
CA LEU A 107 -13.54 18.26 2.19
C LEU A 107 -14.10 19.68 2.30
N VAL A 108 -13.51 20.49 3.17
CA VAL A 108 -14.09 21.76 3.59
C VAL A 108 -13.08 22.89 3.54
N SER A 109 -13.48 24.04 3.00
CA SER A 109 -12.70 25.27 3.10
C SER A 109 -13.01 25.94 4.42
N GLY A 110 -12.02 26.03 5.32
CA GLY A 110 -12.29 26.48 6.69
C GLY A 110 -11.08 26.52 7.61
N CYS A 111 -11.37 26.50 8.90
CA CYS A 111 -10.39 26.48 9.99
C CYS A 111 -10.92 25.68 11.18
N VAL A 112 -10.04 25.39 12.13
CA VAL A 112 -10.33 24.64 13.34
C VAL A 112 -10.43 25.61 14.52
N ALA A 113 -11.54 25.58 15.26
CA ALA A 113 -11.78 26.48 16.40
C ALA A 113 -11.31 25.94 17.75
N THR A 114 -10.70 24.75 17.78
CA THR A 114 -10.37 24.07 19.03
C THR A 114 -9.15 24.68 19.72
N GLU A 115 -9.21 24.84 21.04
CA GLU A 115 -8.02 25.11 21.86
C GLU A 115 -7.01 23.97 21.66
N GLY A 116 -5.81 24.29 21.20
CA GLY A 116 -4.79 23.30 20.84
C GLY A 116 -4.80 22.86 19.36
N ALA A 117 -5.63 23.48 18.51
CA ALA A 117 -5.48 23.36 17.07
C ALA A 117 -4.10 23.87 16.64
N HIS A 118 -3.53 23.24 15.60
CA HIS A 118 -2.29 23.71 14.98
C HIS A 118 -2.40 25.19 14.66
N ALA A 119 -1.35 25.97 14.93
CA ALA A 119 -1.33 27.40 14.58
C ALA A 119 -1.63 27.64 13.09
N THR A 120 -1.32 26.67 12.23
CA THR A 120 -1.62 26.67 10.80
C THR A 120 -3.09 26.36 10.45
N LEU A 121 -3.83 25.69 11.34
CA LEU A 121 -5.23 25.32 11.18
C LEU A 121 -6.18 26.20 12.00
N ALA A 122 -5.66 26.90 13.01
CA ALA A 122 -6.44 27.69 13.94
C ALA A 122 -7.14 28.85 13.23
N CYS A 123 -8.41 29.07 13.58
CA CYS A 123 -9.12 30.25 13.13
C CYS A 123 -8.43 31.51 13.70
N PRO A 124 -8.07 32.53 12.88
CA PRO A 124 -7.54 33.77 13.41
C PRO A 124 -8.56 34.41 14.36
N PRO A 125 -8.10 35.03 15.47
CA PRO A 125 -9.00 35.75 16.37
C PRO A 125 -9.71 36.85 15.59
N GLU A 126 -10.99 37.03 15.87
CA GLU A 126 -11.78 38.08 15.27
C GLU A 126 -11.23 39.44 15.71
N GLN A 127 -10.65 40.19 14.77
CA GLN A 127 -10.11 41.53 15.02
C GLN A 127 -11.08 42.56 14.41
N ASP A 128 -11.59 43.48 15.23
CA ASP A 128 -12.43 44.63 14.83
C ASP A 128 -13.78 44.31 14.15
N GLY A 129 -14.37 43.15 14.43
CA GLY A 129 -15.67 42.74 13.84
C GLY A 129 -15.64 42.58 12.31
N LYS A 130 -14.44 42.59 11.71
CA LYS A 130 -14.20 42.37 10.29
C LYS A 130 -13.36 41.12 10.13
N SER A 131 -14.03 40.01 9.82
CA SER A 131 -13.38 38.74 9.54
C SER A 131 -12.38 38.90 8.39
N ARG A 132 -11.07 38.86 8.68
CA ARG A 132 -10.03 38.89 7.64
C ARG A 132 -10.12 37.60 6.84
N ALA A 133 -10.41 37.73 5.55
CA ALA A 133 -10.54 36.63 4.59
C ALA A 133 -9.21 35.93 4.22
N SER A 134 -8.15 36.04 5.03
CA SER A 134 -6.79 35.89 4.53
C SER A 134 -6.14 34.52 4.68
N ASN A 135 -6.80 33.48 5.20
CA ASN A 135 -6.22 32.12 5.22
C ASN A 135 -7.30 31.03 5.29
N ASN A 136 -8.12 30.92 4.25
CA ASN A 136 -8.94 29.72 4.08
C ASN A 136 -8.08 28.66 3.40
N GLN A 137 -7.91 27.51 4.06
CA GLN A 137 -7.26 26.35 3.48
C GLN A 137 -8.31 25.25 3.28
N TRP A 138 -8.12 24.45 2.24
CA TRP A 138 -8.88 23.21 2.07
C TRP A 138 -8.43 22.20 3.12
N LEU A 139 -9.37 21.69 3.88
CA LEU A 139 -9.18 20.76 4.99
C LEU A 139 -9.93 19.47 4.69
N LEU A 140 -9.25 18.34 4.88
CA LEU A 140 -9.86 17.03 4.99
C LEU A 140 -10.34 16.86 6.43
N ASN A 141 -11.64 16.73 6.63
CA ASN A 141 -12.30 16.47 7.89
C ASN A 141 -12.70 14.99 7.97
N ILE A 142 -12.26 14.29 9.01
CA ILE A 142 -12.64 12.90 9.28
C ILE A 142 -13.27 12.84 10.68
N GLY A 143 -14.59 12.68 10.73
CA GLY A 143 -15.39 12.53 11.95
C GLY A 143 -15.62 13.80 12.76
N GLY A 144 -15.21 14.98 12.27
CA GLY A 144 -15.47 16.26 12.94
C GLY A 144 -16.83 16.84 12.57
N THR A 145 -17.41 17.63 13.48
CA THR A 145 -18.69 18.33 13.25
C THR A 145 -18.44 19.73 12.69
N LEU A 146 -19.28 20.15 11.73
CA LEU A 146 -19.21 21.47 11.12
C LEU A 146 -20.15 22.46 11.83
N TYR A 147 -19.64 23.62 12.19
CA TYR A 147 -20.36 24.76 12.76
C TYR A 147 -20.24 25.98 11.85
N GLY A 148 -21.25 26.86 11.90
CA GLY A 148 -21.20 28.17 11.24
C GLY A 148 -21.50 28.16 9.74
N GLN A 149 -22.06 27.08 9.18
CA GLN A 149 -22.75 27.20 7.90
C GLN A 149 -23.97 28.09 8.12
N ALA A 150 -24.06 29.23 7.43
CA ALA A 150 -25.22 30.10 7.49
C ALA A 150 -26.46 29.29 7.08
N ALA A 151 -27.30 28.95 8.06
CA ALA A 151 -28.51 28.19 7.85
C ALA A 151 -29.42 28.95 6.88
N GLY A 152 -29.50 28.48 5.63
CA GLY A 152 -30.36 29.06 4.60
C GLY A 152 -29.68 29.47 3.30
N SER A 153 -28.35 29.45 3.20
CA SER A 153 -27.65 29.62 1.92
C SER A 153 -26.99 28.32 1.49
N THR A 154 -27.77 27.43 0.87
CA THR A 154 -27.24 26.31 0.06
C THR A 154 -26.51 26.80 -1.19
N ALA A 155 -26.42 28.11 -1.41
CA ALA A 155 -26.05 28.66 -2.69
C ALA A 155 -24.55 28.78 -2.93
N ASP A 156 -23.66 28.52 -1.96
CA ASP A 156 -22.24 28.82 -2.19
C ASP A 156 -21.27 28.25 -1.12
N ILE A 157 -21.29 26.94 -0.86
CA ILE A 157 -20.41 26.35 0.14
C ILE A 157 -18.96 26.34 -0.42
N GLY A 158 -18.10 27.25 0.03
CA GLY A 158 -16.73 27.39 -0.50
C GLY A 158 -16.46 28.73 -1.19
N THR A 159 -17.45 29.61 -1.28
CA THR A 159 -17.17 31.04 -1.47
C THR A 159 -16.50 31.63 -0.23
N ARG A 160 -15.80 32.76 -0.40
CA ARG A 160 -15.14 33.49 0.70
C ARG A 160 -16.07 33.82 1.88
N ALA A 161 -17.40 33.77 1.68
CA ALA A 161 -18.41 34.06 2.69
C ALA A 161 -18.82 32.83 3.54
N ASN A 162 -18.62 31.60 3.05
CA ASN A 162 -19.04 30.38 3.75
C ASN A 162 -17.85 29.67 4.38
N ARG A 163 -17.50 30.11 5.58
CA ARG A 163 -16.41 29.57 6.40
C ARG A 163 -16.95 28.49 7.32
N ALA A 164 -16.56 27.25 7.10
CA ALA A 164 -16.88 26.19 8.06
C ALA A 164 -15.88 26.22 9.22
N THR A 165 -16.43 26.13 10.42
CA THR A 165 -15.64 25.90 11.63
C THR A 165 -15.77 24.43 11.99
N ILE A 166 -14.65 23.71 12.07
CA ILE A 166 -14.65 22.29 12.42
C ILE A 166 -14.39 22.14 13.91
N ALA A 167 -15.17 21.32 14.62
CA ALA A 167 -14.83 20.88 15.97
C ALA A 167 -14.79 19.34 16.06
N GLY A 168 -13.79 18.83 16.78
CA GLY A 168 -13.53 17.40 16.90
C GLY A 168 -12.98 16.76 15.62
N GLY A 169 -12.87 15.43 15.64
CA GLY A 169 -12.37 14.64 14.51
C GLY A 169 -10.88 14.81 14.22
N ILE A 170 -10.46 14.21 13.10
CA ILE A 170 -9.13 14.34 12.51
C ILE A 170 -9.23 15.35 11.38
N VAL A 171 -8.53 16.48 11.52
CA VAL A 171 -8.49 17.53 10.49
C VAL A 171 -7.06 17.64 9.96
N VAL A 172 -6.91 17.52 8.64
CA VAL A 172 -5.61 17.59 7.95
C VAL A 172 -5.71 18.54 6.76
N PRO A 173 -4.72 19.41 6.52
CA PRO A 173 -4.70 20.23 5.31
C PRO A 173 -4.70 19.36 4.04
N LEU A 174 -5.57 19.64 3.08
CA LEU A 174 -5.57 18.94 1.79
C LEU A 174 -4.21 19.01 1.08
N PRO A 175 -3.49 20.16 1.05
CA PRO A 175 -2.15 20.20 0.44
C PRO A 175 -1.16 19.22 1.07
N PHE A 176 -1.28 18.93 2.36
CA PHE A 176 -0.45 17.94 3.05
C PHE A 176 -0.71 16.53 2.50
N VAL A 177 -1.99 16.16 2.33
CA VAL A 177 -2.40 14.88 1.74
C VAL A 177 -1.92 14.74 0.28
N VAL A 178 -2.05 15.82 -0.50
CA VAL A 178 -1.61 15.87 -1.91
C VAL A 178 -0.09 15.69 -2.00
N ILE A 179 0.70 16.39 -1.17
CA ILE A 179 2.16 16.27 -1.16
C ILE A 179 2.59 14.84 -0.79
N ALA A 180 1.91 14.19 0.16
CA ALA A 180 2.16 12.80 0.49
C ALA A 180 1.88 11.87 -0.70
N LEU A 181 0.80 12.11 -1.45
CA LEU A 181 0.52 11.35 -2.66
C LEU A 181 1.61 11.57 -3.74
N PHE A 182 2.11 12.80 -3.92
CA PHE A 182 3.24 13.07 -4.81
C PHE A 182 4.52 12.33 -4.40
N GLY A 183 4.84 12.29 -3.11
CA GLY A 183 5.96 11.50 -2.59
C GLY A 183 5.82 10.02 -2.94
N GLY A 184 4.62 9.46 -2.76
CA GLY A 184 4.30 8.09 -3.16
C GLY A 184 4.41 7.86 -4.67
N ALA A 185 3.93 8.79 -5.49
CA ALA A 185 4.01 8.72 -6.95
C ALA A 185 5.47 8.74 -7.45
N ILE A 186 6.33 9.56 -6.83
CA ILE A 186 7.77 9.59 -7.16
C ILE A 186 8.43 8.26 -6.79
N SER A 187 8.10 7.68 -5.63
CA SER A 187 8.59 6.35 -5.24
C SER A 187 8.16 5.30 -6.28
N LEU A 188 6.86 5.25 -6.61
CA LEU A 188 6.28 4.29 -7.55
C LEU A 188 6.90 4.42 -8.95
N SER A 189 7.01 5.64 -9.48
CA SER A 189 7.55 5.90 -10.82
C SER A 189 9.04 5.56 -10.96
N ARG A 190 9.81 5.52 -9.86
CA ARG A 190 11.19 5.01 -9.86
C ARG A 190 11.23 3.48 -9.86
N ARG A 191 10.30 2.83 -9.17
CA ARG A 191 10.26 1.37 -9.01
C ARG A 191 9.70 0.63 -10.21
N ILE A 192 8.65 1.15 -10.84
CA ILE A 192 8.00 0.44 -11.97
C ILE A 192 9.00 0.15 -13.10
N PRO A 193 9.79 1.12 -13.61
CA PRO A 193 10.76 0.84 -14.67
C PRO A 193 11.84 -0.17 -14.26
N GLU A 194 12.28 -0.13 -13.00
CA GLU A 194 13.23 -1.10 -12.45
C GLU A 194 12.65 -2.52 -12.47
N LEU A 195 11.40 -2.68 -12.02
CA LEU A 195 10.69 -3.95 -12.02
C LEU A 195 10.45 -4.48 -13.44
N GLN A 196 10.06 -3.61 -14.37
CA GLN A 196 9.90 -3.97 -15.78
C GLN A 196 11.20 -4.48 -16.38
N LYS A 197 12.29 -3.71 -16.22
CA LYS A 197 13.62 -4.08 -16.73
C LYS A 197 14.07 -5.44 -16.20
N ARG A 198 13.83 -5.72 -14.91
CA ARG A 198 14.21 -6.99 -14.27
C ARG A 198 13.39 -8.19 -14.72
N ALA A 199 12.21 -7.96 -15.29
CA ALA A 199 11.34 -9.00 -15.82
C ALA A 199 11.57 -9.28 -17.32
N GLU A 200 12.38 -8.48 -18.01
CA GLU A 200 12.71 -8.71 -19.41
C GLU A 200 13.49 -10.02 -19.60
N GLU A 201 13.22 -10.73 -20.70
CA GLU A 201 13.92 -11.98 -21.02
C GLU A 201 15.43 -11.79 -21.15
N SER A 202 15.84 -10.66 -21.73
CA SER A 202 17.23 -10.25 -21.97
C SER A 202 17.95 -9.73 -20.72
N TYR A 203 17.25 -9.61 -19.58
CA TYR A 203 17.85 -9.08 -18.37
C TYR A 203 18.90 -10.03 -17.79
N ILE A 204 20.12 -9.52 -17.60
CA ILE A 204 21.22 -10.24 -16.96
C ILE A 204 21.11 -10.02 -15.45
N ALA A 205 20.81 -11.10 -14.72
CA ALA A 205 20.70 -11.07 -13.27
C ALA A 205 22.03 -10.64 -12.62
N THR A 206 21.95 -9.78 -11.62
CA THR A 206 23.07 -9.40 -10.75
C THR A 206 22.80 -9.86 -9.32
N GLN A 207 23.81 -9.90 -8.46
CA GLN A 207 23.63 -10.27 -7.05
C GLN A 207 22.62 -9.35 -6.34
N ASP A 208 22.69 -8.05 -6.60
CA ASP A 208 21.82 -7.05 -5.96
C ASP A 208 20.42 -6.95 -6.60
N ALA A 209 20.29 -7.32 -7.87
CA ALA A 209 19.04 -7.25 -8.61
C ALA A 209 18.82 -8.53 -9.43
N PRO A 210 18.32 -9.61 -8.79
CA PRO A 210 17.98 -10.84 -9.48
C PRO A 210 16.87 -10.62 -10.51
N LYS A 211 16.92 -11.42 -11.58
CA LYS A 211 15.87 -11.49 -12.60
C LYS A 211 14.56 -11.90 -11.93
N LEU A 212 13.48 -11.19 -12.28
CA LEU A 212 12.16 -11.46 -11.73
C LEU A 212 11.39 -12.37 -12.66
N THR A 213 10.78 -13.39 -12.09
CA THR A 213 9.71 -14.12 -12.78
C THR A 213 8.47 -13.23 -12.92
N HIS A 214 7.59 -13.53 -13.87
CA HIS A 214 6.36 -12.75 -14.05
C HIS A 214 5.43 -12.83 -12.81
N ALA A 215 5.48 -13.94 -12.06
CA ALA A 215 4.74 -14.09 -10.82
C ALA A 215 5.26 -13.14 -9.72
N GLU A 216 6.59 -13.07 -9.54
CA GLU A 216 7.21 -12.14 -8.59
C GLU A 216 7.02 -10.68 -9.00
N LEU A 217 7.12 -10.37 -10.29
CA LEU A 217 6.82 -9.05 -10.82
C LEU A 217 5.42 -8.61 -10.39
N ARG A 218 4.43 -9.49 -10.56
CA ARG A 218 3.04 -9.24 -10.20
C ARG A 218 2.89 -8.89 -8.72
N GLU A 219 3.50 -9.67 -7.84
CA GLU A 219 3.45 -9.44 -6.39
C GLU A 219 4.13 -8.12 -6.01
N LYS A 220 5.28 -7.82 -6.60
CA LYS A 220 5.98 -6.55 -6.37
C LYS A 220 5.17 -5.36 -6.88
N LEU A 221 4.55 -5.45 -8.05
CA LEU A 221 3.69 -4.39 -8.58
C LEU A 221 2.47 -4.15 -7.68
N LEU A 222 1.78 -5.21 -7.24
CA LEU A 222 0.66 -5.08 -6.30
C LEU A 222 1.09 -4.41 -5.01
N PHE A 223 2.22 -4.83 -4.45
CA PHE A 223 2.77 -4.22 -3.24
C PHE A 223 3.04 -2.72 -3.43
N GLN A 224 3.64 -2.33 -4.55
CA GLN A 224 3.91 -0.91 -4.86
C GLN A 224 2.62 -0.09 -5.05
N ILE A 225 1.57 -0.66 -5.65
CA ILE A 225 0.26 0.01 -5.75
C ILE A 225 -0.36 0.20 -4.38
N VAL A 226 -0.38 -0.84 -3.55
CA VAL A 226 -0.92 -0.76 -2.17
C VAL A 226 -0.15 0.27 -1.37
N GLN A 227 1.17 0.32 -1.52
CA GLN A 227 2.02 1.32 -0.90
C GLN A 227 1.63 2.74 -1.31
N TYR A 228 1.50 2.97 -2.62
CA TYR A 228 1.11 4.27 -3.15
C TYR A 228 -0.26 4.72 -2.61
N VAL A 229 -1.26 3.84 -2.62
CA VAL A 229 -2.61 4.14 -2.13
C VAL A 229 -2.64 4.37 -0.61
N SER A 230 -1.72 3.74 0.14
CA SER A 230 -1.62 3.87 1.60
C SER A 230 -0.90 5.13 2.06
N ALA A 231 -0.07 5.75 1.20
CA ALA A 231 0.72 6.93 1.54
C ALA A 231 -0.08 8.08 2.19
N PRO A 232 -1.26 8.49 1.66
CA PRO A 232 -2.12 9.49 2.30
C PRO A 232 -2.53 9.14 3.74
N MET A 233 -2.87 7.87 4.00
CA MET A 233 -3.31 7.42 5.32
C MET A 233 -2.16 7.44 6.33
N ILE A 234 -0.97 6.97 5.91
CA ILE A 234 0.25 7.03 6.73
C ILE A 234 0.57 8.49 7.07
N ALA A 235 0.48 9.39 6.09
CA ALA A 235 0.73 10.81 6.30
C ALA A 235 -0.28 11.43 7.28
N ILE A 236 -1.59 11.12 7.17
CA ILE A 236 -2.62 11.62 8.10
C ILE A 236 -2.30 11.21 9.54
N VAL A 237 -1.91 9.95 9.77
CA VAL A 237 -1.52 9.46 11.11
C VAL A 237 -0.27 10.19 11.60
N ALA A 238 0.74 10.34 10.74
CA ALA A 238 1.98 11.04 11.08
C ALA A 238 1.74 12.52 11.42
N TYR A 239 0.83 13.19 10.70
CA TYR A 239 0.44 14.57 10.97
C TYR A 239 -0.11 14.72 12.39
N GLN A 240 -1.00 13.80 12.80
CA GLN A 240 -1.61 13.81 14.14
C GLN A 240 -0.62 13.43 15.25
N ALA A 241 0.34 12.56 14.96
CA ALA A 241 1.36 12.14 15.92
C ALA A 241 2.44 13.21 16.14
N ILE A 242 2.99 13.77 15.05
CA ILE A 242 4.15 14.68 15.10
C ILE A 242 3.72 16.12 15.31
N LYS A 243 2.53 16.50 14.83
CA LYS A 243 1.96 17.82 15.07
C LYS A 243 2.86 18.97 14.58
N PRO A 244 3.13 19.09 13.26
CA PRO A 244 4.06 20.09 12.74
C PRO A 244 3.62 21.53 13.07
N ASP A 245 4.62 22.37 13.35
CA ASP A 245 4.52 23.77 13.79
C ASP A 245 4.53 24.78 12.63
N SER A 246 5.03 24.38 11.46
CA SER A 246 5.16 25.23 10.29
C SER A 246 4.68 24.52 9.02
N GLN A 247 4.33 25.30 7.99
CA GLN A 247 3.93 24.74 6.69
C GLN A 247 5.09 23.99 6.02
N SER A 248 6.33 24.44 6.21
CA SER A 248 7.53 23.76 5.70
C SER A 248 7.78 22.41 6.37
N SER A 249 7.67 22.34 7.72
CA SER A 249 7.83 21.06 8.44
C SER A 249 6.70 20.09 8.10
N ALA A 250 5.47 20.60 7.93
CA ALA A 250 4.34 19.81 7.43
C ALA A 250 4.58 19.29 6.00
N ALA A 251 5.01 20.13 5.06
CA ALA A 251 5.27 19.71 3.69
C ALA A 251 6.40 18.66 3.60
N ALA A 252 7.49 18.87 4.35
CA ALA A 252 8.59 17.89 4.43
C ALA A 252 8.11 16.56 5.02
N LEU A 253 7.33 16.60 6.10
CA LEU A 253 6.77 15.40 6.72
C LEU A 253 5.85 14.64 5.75
N ALA A 254 4.92 15.33 5.09
CA ALA A 254 4.05 14.72 4.08
C ALA A 254 4.85 14.00 3.00
N PHE A 255 5.85 14.69 2.44
CA PHE A 255 6.69 14.13 1.40
C PHE A 255 7.45 12.89 1.88
N ILE A 256 8.04 12.94 3.08
CA ILE A 256 8.75 11.80 3.68
C ILE A 256 7.80 10.63 3.92
N CYS A 257 6.60 10.85 4.45
CA CYS A 257 5.60 9.80 4.62
C CYS A 257 5.17 9.18 3.29
N GLY A 258 5.01 10.01 2.26
CA GLY A 258 4.69 9.57 0.91
C GLY A 258 5.79 8.71 0.30
N PHE A 259 7.01 9.25 0.25
CA PHE A 259 8.18 8.62 -0.33
C PHE A 259 8.64 7.38 0.44
N GLY A 260 8.60 7.44 1.78
CA GLY A 260 9.02 6.36 2.70
C GLY A 260 7.94 5.35 3.05
N SER A 261 6.76 5.42 2.39
CA SER A 261 5.66 4.49 2.61
C SER A 261 6.05 3.02 2.42
N GLU A 262 7.03 2.72 1.56
CA GLU A 262 7.59 1.38 1.33
C GLU A 262 8.14 0.80 2.63
N THR A 263 9.04 1.55 3.25
CA THR A 263 9.74 1.15 4.48
C THR A 263 8.77 0.92 5.61
N VAL A 264 7.76 1.79 5.76
CA VAL A 264 6.73 1.66 6.80
C VAL A 264 5.93 0.38 6.62
N LEU A 265 5.48 0.08 5.39
CA LEU A 265 4.72 -1.15 5.13
C LEU A 265 5.57 -2.42 5.27
N LEU A 266 6.85 -2.37 4.91
CA LEU A 266 7.77 -3.49 5.15
C LEU A 266 7.98 -3.73 6.65
N MET A 267 8.08 -2.67 7.46
CA MET A 267 8.14 -2.80 8.93
C MET A 267 6.85 -3.42 9.49
N ILE A 268 5.67 -2.95 9.04
CA ILE A 268 4.38 -3.50 9.47
C ILE A 268 4.26 -4.98 9.08
N ARG A 269 4.67 -5.33 7.85
CA ARG A 269 4.69 -6.71 7.39
C ARG A 269 5.61 -7.58 8.25
N GLY A 270 6.83 -7.11 8.54
CA GLY A 270 7.77 -7.82 9.40
C GLY A 270 7.22 -8.04 10.82
N LEU A 271 6.53 -7.03 11.38
CA LEU A 271 5.84 -7.18 12.67
C LEU A 271 4.68 -8.17 12.58
N ALA A 272 3.85 -8.10 11.54
CA ALA A 272 2.73 -9.02 11.35
C ALA A 272 3.19 -10.48 11.16
N ASP A 273 4.27 -10.69 10.41
CA ASP A 273 4.89 -12.00 10.23
C ASP A 273 5.51 -12.51 11.54
N GLY A 274 6.05 -11.62 12.39
CA GLY A 274 6.52 -11.97 13.73
C GLY A 274 5.40 -12.30 14.73
N LEU A 275 4.21 -11.73 14.54
CA LEU A 275 3.02 -12.01 15.37
C LEU A 275 2.27 -13.26 14.94
N ARG A 276 2.56 -13.81 13.75
CA ARG A 276 2.03 -15.12 13.35
C ARG A 276 2.63 -16.18 14.27
N PRO A 277 1.82 -16.87 15.11
CA PRO A 277 2.34 -17.89 15.99
C PRO A 277 3.02 -18.98 15.14
N LYS A 278 4.29 -19.29 15.45
CA LYS A 278 5.10 -20.29 14.74
C LYS A 278 4.49 -21.70 14.71
N GLY A 279 3.37 -21.93 15.41
CA GLY A 279 2.62 -23.19 15.44
C GLY A 279 1.25 -23.18 14.74
N ALA A 280 0.86 -22.11 14.04
CA ALA A 280 -0.38 -22.08 13.26
C ALA A 280 -0.08 -22.13 11.75
N THR A 281 0.49 -23.24 11.30
CA THR A 281 0.33 -23.69 9.93
C THR A 281 -1.15 -24.00 9.72
N LEU A 282 -1.89 -23.01 9.24
CA LEU A 282 -3.15 -23.27 8.55
C LEU A 282 -2.80 -24.10 7.32
N SER A 283 -3.00 -25.42 7.45
CA SER A 283 -3.14 -26.37 6.36
C SER A 283 -4.11 -25.79 5.34
N SER A 284 -3.56 -25.11 4.35
CA SER A 284 -4.27 -24.48 3.25
C SER A 284 -3.87 -25.27 2.01
N ALA A 285 -4.57 -26.38 1.83
CA ALA A 285 -4.94 -26.95 0.54
C ALA A 285 -3.84 -26.90 -0.53
N GLN A 286 -2.89 -27.83 -0.44
CA GLN A 286 -2.79 -28.99 -1.33
C GLN A 286 -1.53 -29.75 -0.92
N ASP A 287 -1.57 -30.39 0.26
CA ASP A 287 -0.58 -31.38 0.64
C ASP A 287 -0.70 -32.52 -0.36
N VAL A 288 0.16 -32.50 -1.38
CA VAL A 288 0.55 -33.72 -2.07
C VAL A 288 1.29 -34.50 -0.99
N VAL A 289 0.53 -35.33 -0.27
CA VAL A 289 1.08 -36.29 0.69
C VAL A 289 2.07 -37.12 -0.11
N ALA A 290 3.34 -36.82 0.10
CA ALA A 290 4.45 -37.60 -0.39
C ALA A 290 4.16 -39.07 -0.11
N ALA A 291 4.50 -39.95 -1.06
CA ALA A 291 4.39 -41.37 -0.76
C ALA A 291 5.27 -41.67 0.48
N PRO A 292 4.76 -42.40 1.48
CA PRO A 292 5.54 -42.70 2.68
C PRO A 292 6.87 -43.34 2.29
N GLY A 293 7.98 -42.75 2.75
CA GLY A 293 9.34 -43.18 2.43
C GLY A 293 10.08 -42.35 1.36
N GLU A 294 9.48 -41.27 0.84
CA GLU A 294 10.19 -40.32 -0.04
C GLU A 294 11.13 -39.42 0.78
N MET A 295 12.39 -39.31 0.35
CA MET A 295 13.40 -38.47 1.02
C MET A 295 13.39 -37.07 0.40
N VAL A 296 13.35 -36.03 1.25
CA VAL A 296 13.37 -34.62 0.85
C VAL A 296 14.68 -34.01 1.33
N LEU A 297 15.43 -33.40 0.42
CA LEU A 297 16.64 -32.66 0.74
C LEU A 297 16.26 -31.28 1.31
N LEU A 298 16.59 -31.05 2.58
CA LEU A 298 16.36 -29.79 3.26
C LEU A 298 17.66 -29.05 3.47
N ARG A 299 17.63 -27.75 3.18
CA ARG A 299 18.71 -26.83 3.48
C ARG A 299 18.30 -25.97 4.68
N ILE A 300 19.03 -26.10 5.78
CA ILE A 300 18.78 -25.38 7.03
C ILE A 300 19.91 -24.39 7.25
N THR A 301 19.60 -23.11 7.40
CA THR A 301 20.57 -22.09 7.76
C THR A 301 20.75 -22.07 9.27
N VAL A 302 21.99 -22.14 9.73
CA VAL A 302 22.33 -22.01 11.14
C VAL A 302 22.99 -20.66 11.36
N ASN A 303 22.40 -19.83 12.20
CA ASN A 303 23.02 -18.57 12.57
C ASN A 303 24.20 -18.83 13.51
N THR A 304 25.41 -18.60 13.02
CA THR A 304 26.65 -18.79 13.78
C THR A 304 27.16 -17.52 14.44
N GLU A 305 26.43 -16.40 14.32
CA GLU A 305 26.87 -15.12 14.85
C GLU A 305 27.00 -15.17 16.39
N GLY A 306 28.19 -14.83 16.87
CA GLY A 306 28.52 -14.81 18.29
C GLY A 306 28.71 -16.18 18.93
N LEU A 307 28.77 -17.27 18.17
CA LEU A 307 29.12 -18.59 18.70
C LEU A 307 30.66 -18.76 18.80
N ASP A 308 31.11 -19.50 19.80
CA ASP A 308 32.51 -19.85 19.98
C ASP A 308 32.95 -20.75 18.80
N PRO A 309 34.11 -20.50 18.13
CA PRO A 309 34.53 -21.26 16.95
C PRO A 309 34.62 -22.77 17.21
N GLY A 310 34.00 -23.57 16.33
CA GLY A 310 33.99 -25.04 16.42
C GLY A 310 33.12 -25.62 17.54
N SER A 311 32.32 -24.80 18.22
CA SER A 311 31.43 -25.27 19.29
C SER A 311 30.08 -25.83 18.80
N LEU A 312 29.71 -25.58 17.54
CA LEU A 312 28.44 -25.99 16.95
C LEU A 312 28.39 -27.51 16.72
N ALA A 313 27.45 -28.17 17.37
CA ALA A 313 27.12 -29.58 17.19
C ALA A 313 25.63 -29.71 16.89
N ILE A 314 25.30 -30.26 15.71
CA ILE A 314 23.92 -30.45 15.29
C ILE A 314 23.61 -31.95 15.30
N THR A 315 22.42 -32.31 15.79
CA THR A 315 21.92 -33.67 15.70
C THR A 315 20.53 -33.67 15.06
N VAL A 316 20.31 -34.59 14.11
CA VAL A 316 19.00 -34.86 13.51
C VAL A 316 18.58 -36.27 13.93
N ASP A 317 17.46 -36.36 14.67
CA ASP A 317 16.96 -37.60 15.26
C ASP A 317 18.03 -38.36 16.07
N GLY A 318 18.86 -37.60 16.81
CA GLY A 318 19.95 -38.12 17.62
C GLY A 318 21.21 -38.53 16.83
N LYS A 319 21.23 -38.40 15.49
CA LYS A 319 22.43 -38.62 14.67
C LYS A 319 23.18 -37.32 14.46
N ALA A 320 24.49 -37.33 14.69
CA ALA A 320 25.32 -36.16 14.44
C ALA A 320 25.28 -35.76 12.96
N ALA A 321 25.11 -34.47 12.71
CA ALA A 321 25.13 -33.87 11.38
C ALA A 321 26.09 -32.67 11.39
N GLN A 322 26.77 -32.44 10.27
CA GLN A 322 27.74 -31.34 10.14
C GLN A 322 27.15 -30.26 9.23
N ALA A 323 27.19 -29.01 9.71
CA ALA A 323 27.00 -27.86 8.85
C ALA A 323 28.24 -27.69 7.96
N ASN A 324 28.03 -27.21 6.74
CA ASN A 324 29.10 -26.82 5.84
C ASN A 324 29.79 -25.52 6.33
N GLU A 325 30.90 -25.15 5.70
CA GLU A 325 31.65 -23.94 6.04
C GLU A 325 30.83 -22.65 5.85
N ASP A 326 29.80 -22.70 5.01
CA ASP A 326 28.90 -21.57 4.70
C ASP A 326 27.76 -21.41 5.73
N GLY A 327 27.71 -22.23 6.79
CA GLY A 327 26.66 -22.15 7.82
C GLY A 327 25.32 -22.79 7.44
N PHE A 328 25.33 -23.67 6.43
CA PHE A 328 24.16 -24.44 6.02
C PHE A 328 24.31 -25.92 6.37
N LEU A 329 23.23 -26.51 6.83
CA LEU A 329 23.08 -27.94 7.01
C LEU A 329 22.19 -28.50 5.90
N GLU A 330 22.74 -29.41 5.10
CA GLU A 330 21.98 -30.16 4.08
C GLU A 330 21.70 -31.56 4.62
N VAL A 331 20.42 -31.87 4.82
CA VAL A 331 19.98 -33.16 5.37
C VAL A 331 18.83 -33.73 4.56
N GLU A 332 18.90 -35.02 4.28
CA GLU A 332 17.79 -35.76 3.67
C GLU A 332 16.90 -36.31 4.78
N LEU A 333 15.65 -35.85 4.82
CA LEU A 333 14.65 -36.26 5.81
C LEU A 333 13.48 -36.97 5.12
N GLU A 334 12.79 -37.84 5.86
CA GLU A 334 11.68 -38.61 5.34
C GLU A 334 10.41 -37.73 5.33
N ALA A 335 9.82 -37.54 4.16
CA ALA A 335 8.61 -36.72 4.02
C ALA A 335 7.47 -37.28 4.88
N GLY A 336 6.73 -36.40 5.56
CA GLY A 336 5.58 -36.76 6.37
C GLY A 336 5.90 -37.37 7.74
N LYS A 337 7.17 -37.50 8.12
CA LYS A 337 7.60 -37.91 9.46
C LYS A 337 8.06 -36.72 10.30
N GLU A 338 7.74 -36.71 11.59
CA GLU A 338 8.27 -35.69 12.51
C GLU A 338 9.76 -35.97 12.76
N HIS A 339 10.59 -34.98 12.49
CA HIS A 339 12.04 -35.00 12.72
C HIS A 339 12.41 -33.98 13.80
N LEU A 340 13.33 -34.36 14.70
CA LEU A 340 13.85 -33.51 15.76
C LEU A 340 15.29 -33.09 15.43
N ILE A 341 15.49 -31.79 15.26
CA ILE A 341 16.79 -31.19 14.97
C ILE A 341 17.22 -30.36 16.17
N ILE A 342 18.37 -30.68 16.75
CA ILE A 342 18.91 -30.01 17.93
C ILE A 342 20.25 -29.40 17.54
N ALA A 343 20.41 -28.09 17.73
CA ALA A 343 21.68 -27.39 17.60
C ALA A 343 22.18 -27.02 18.99
N ASN A 344 23.36 -27.51 19.35
CA ASN A 344 24.08 -27.14 20.57
C ASN A 344 25.31 -26.34 20.20
N ALA A 345 25.53 -25.21 20.84
CA ALA A 345 26.72 -24.40 20.65
C ALA A 345 27.16 -23.76 21.96
N LYS A 346 28.35 -23.14 21.98
CA LYS A 346 28.77 -22.30 23.09
C LYS A 346 28.77 -20.84 22.65
N ARG A 347 28.25 -19.95 23.49
CA ARG A 347 28.32 -18.50 23.33
C ARG A 347 28.94 -17.92 24.59
N MET A 348 30.15 -17.37 24.48
CA MET A 348 30.91 -16.87 25.63
C MET A 348 31.11 -17.95 26.71
N GLY A 349 31.37 -19.19 26.30
CA GLY A 349 31.57 -20.33 27.20
C GLY A 349 30.29 -20.91 27.83
N GLN A 350 29.11 -20.32 27.62
CA GLN A 350 27.82 -20.89 28.03
C GLN A 350 27.25 -21.77 26.92
N LEU A 351 26.79 -22.97 27.27
CA LEU A 351 26.09 -23.84 26.33
C LEU A 351 24.71 -23.24 26.02
N VAL A 352 24.41 -23.07 24.74
CA VAL A 352 23.11 -22.64 24.24
C VAL A 352 22.58 -23.74 23.31
N THR A 353 21.29 -24.04 23.44
CA THR A 353 20.62 -25.13 22.72
C THR A 353 19.37 -24.57 22.07
N ASP A 354 19.17 -24.90 20.78
CA ASP A 354 17.94 -24.62 20.04
C ASP A 354 17.39 -25.93 19.46
N GLU A 355 16.06 -26.06 19.47
CA GLU A 355 15.35 -27.26 19.04
C GLU A 355 14.32 -26.92 17.96
N LEU A 356 14.35 -27.65 16.86
CA LEU A 356 13.41 -27.51 15.76
C LEU A 356 12.75 -28.86 15.48
N ARG A 357 11.43 -28.89 15.66
CA ARG A 357 10.56 -30.00 15.25
C ARG A 357 9.88 -29.63 13.94
N MET A 358 10.03 -30.48 12.94
CA MET A 358 9.40 -30.26 11.64
C MET A 358 8.93 -31.58 11.01
N THR A 359 7.92 -31.47 10.16
CA THR A 359 7.42 -32.56 9.32
C THR A 359 7.55 -32.11 7.87
N PRO A 360 8.63 -32.50 7.15
CA PRO A 360 8.89 -31.98 5.83
C PRO A 360 7.86 -32.48 4.81
N LEU A 361 7.46 -31.58 3.91
CA LEU A 361 6.53 -31.85 2.82
C LEU A 361 7.26 -31.75 1.49
N VAL A 362 6.85 -32.55 0.49
CA VAL A 362 7.46 -32.56 -0.85
C VAL A 362 7.36 -31.20 -1.56
N THR A 363 6.40 -30.37 -1.15
CA THR A 363 6.16 -29.03 -1.70
C THR A 363 6.83 -27.90 -0.93
N ASP A 364 7.70 -28.19 0.05
CA ASP A 364 8.49 -27.14 0.70
C ASP A 364 9.56 -26.63 -0.28
N ASP A 365 9.15 -25.73 -1.17
CA ASP A 365 9.97 -25.06 -2.16
C ASP A 365 11.09 -24.27 -1.48
N ALA A 366 12.30 -24.83 -1.45
CA ALA A 366 13.64 -24.21 -1.32
C ALA A 366 13.85 -23.09 -0.27
N ARG A 367 12.89 -22.81 0.62
CA ARG A 367 13.03 -21.79 1.66
C ARG A 367 13.85 -22.38 2.80
N PRO A 368 15.01 -21.79 3.12
CA PRO A 368 15.83 -22.34 4.17
C PRO A 368 15.15 -22.14 5.53
N PHE A 369 15.11 -23.20 6.32
CA PHE A 369 14.70 -23.12 7.73
C PHE A 369 15.84 -22.50 8.53
N ALA A 370 15.53 -21.64 9.50
CA ALA A 370 16.55 -20.97 10.31
C ALA A 370 16.58 -21.55 11.73
N LEU A 371 17.76 -21.98 12.17
CA LEU A 371 18.09 -22.30 13.56
C LEU A 371 18.90 -21.13 14.16
N ASN A 372 18.52 -20.67 15.36
CA ASN A 372 19.18 -19.56 16.05
C ASN A 372 19.63 -20.01 17.46
N PRO A 373 20.70 -20.83 17.53
CA PRO A 373 21.29 -21.24 18.80
C PRO A 373 22.02 -20.12 19.54
#